data_AF-A0A423IXA1-F1
#
_entry.id   AF-A0A423IXA1-F1
#
_cell.length_a   1.000
_cell.length_b   1.000
_cell.length_c   1.000
_cell.angle_alpha   90.00
_cell.angle_beta   90.00
_cell.angle_gamma   90.00
#
_symmetry.space_group_name_H-M   'P 1'
#
loop_
_entity.id
_entity.type
_entity.pdbx_description
1 polymer ?
#
loop_
_entity_poly.entity_id
_entity_poly.type
_entity_poly.pdbx_seq_one_letter_code
_entity_poly.pdbx_strand_id
1 'polypeptide(L)'
;MILNNVANQTGATQLGGIIIGNPNLTNRVAAQTILNEVVGGSPSQLRGYTEVAGQSARVIVANPYGISCNGCGFINTPRVTLTTGKPVLDNGRLDRFQVDQGSVAIDGAGLNANNVDRFEIITRSAKINAEIQARNLTIITGRNDVNADSLNATARADDGSAKPQLAIDSSAFGGMYAGAIKLVGTEAGVGVKLDGNLAASGGDIQLDANGHLSLAQTSATGAVNVKAASLDAQGPVYAGTVNIQTQGNLSNQQTLAARDSITLSAGGVLTNNGVIEAGVNADTSRNANGDVSLSAQNLNNTGKTVVANPRFLPCGDASCVASGAGIDLKDPETQRWISAGNTKAAKDALAVGSLVPLPMAWVGKVLGSVFGKGVASEAIGGGSSAVAKGLGEVGGAKGVGAVDVPAISTLPKSFNESVLGHNTQIGVRNSKAGTISGAHNNDAFLESVEMTGAKVSNKITDVRFPGVVEYSYQLPRANTKGELIGGYKPISTKTTYDPKVLPDSKVADMSSRAAVQAETVFNTNPALREASIQVDGYYFQVTRNSKTGEITNSFITMPPRRN
;
A
#
# COMPACT_ATOMS: atom_id res chain seq x y z
N MET A 1 -25.31 -5.34 10.90
CA MET A 1 -26.65 -4.74 10.68
C MET A 1 -27.30 -5.42 9.48
N ILE A 2 -28.61 -5.65 9.48
CA ILE A 2 -29.34 -6.23 8.34
C ILE A 2 -30.40 -5.24 7.84
N LEU A 3 -30.31 -4.88 6.56
CA LEU A 3 -31.31 -4.11 5.82
C LEU A 3 -32.29 -5.11 5.19
N ASN A 4 -33.48 -5.25 5.76
CA ASN A 4 -34.45 -6.26 5.32
C ASN A 4 -35.13 -5.86 4.00
N ASN A 5 -34.63 -6.40 2.88
CA ASN A 5 -35.17 -6.20 1.53
C ASN A 5 -35.81 -7.49 0.97
N VAL A 6 -36.30 -8.36 1.86
CA VAL A 6 -36.93 -9.64 1.52
C VAL A 6 -38.40 -9.41 1.18
N ALA A 7 -38.77 -9.56 -0.11
CA ALA A 7 -40.15 -9.45 -0.57
C ALA A 7 -40.98 -10.75 -0.41
N ASN A 8 -40.30 -11.89 -0.24
CA ASN A 8 -40.91 -13.20 0.03
C ASN A 8 -41.25 -13.35 1.52
N GLN A 9 -41.93 -14.45 1.88
CA GLN A 9 -42.32 -14.73 3.28
C GLN A 9 -41.12 -14.81 4.24
N THR A 10 -40.00 -15.39 3.78
CA THR A 10 -38.75 -15.50 4.53
C THR A 10 -37.56 -15.33 3.59
N GLY A 11 -36.39 -15.01 4.16
CA GLY A 11 -35.13 -14.89 3.43
C GLY A 11 -33.95 -15.27 4.31
N ALA A 12 -32.95 -15.92 3.72
CA ALA A 12 -31.71 -16.24 4.40
C ALA A 12 -30.75 -15.03 4.38
N THR A 13 -29.99 -14.88 5.45
CA THR A 13 -28.95 -13.86 5.65
C THR A 13 -27.69 -14.52 6.20
N GLN A 14 -26.53 -13.94 5.90
CA GLN A 14 -25.24 -14.37 6.42
C GLN A 14 -25.05 -13.97 7.88
N LEU A 15 -25.55 -12.80 8.27
CA LEU A 15 -25.35 -12.26 9.63
C LEU A 15 -26.40 -12.73 10.64
N GLY A 16 -27.62 -13.07 10.20
CA GLY A 16 -28.76 -13.30 11.09
C GLY A 16 -29.53 -14.61 10.85
N GLY A 17 -29.05 -15.49 9.97
CA GLY A 17 -29.78 -16.69 9.59
C GLY A 17 -31.06 -16.38 8.81
N ILE A 18 -32.12 -17.15 9.03
CA ILE A 18 -33.41 -16.95 8.33
C ILE A 18 -34.21 -15.87 9.04
N ILE A 19 -34.64 -14.85 8.29
CA ILE A 19 -35.49 -13.76 8.76
C ILE A 19 -36.85 -13.78 8.05
N ILE A 20 -37.85 -13.17 8.68
CA ILE A 20 -39.17 -12.95 8.09
C ILE A 20 -39.09 -11.82 7.05
N GLY A 21 -39.86 -11.94 5.98
CA GLY A 21 -40.03 -10.94 4.95
C GLY A 21 -40.40 -9.56 5.49
N ASN A 22 -40.00 -8.51 4.78
CA ASN A 22 -40.29 -7.14 5.19
C ASN A 22 -41.76 -6.79 4.90
N PRO A 23 -42.62 -6.59 5.93
CA PRO A 23 -44.03 -6.30 5.72
C PRO A 23 -44.27 -4.92 5.07
N ASN A 24 -43.28 -4.03 5.07
CA ASN A 24 -43.38 -2.70 4.45
C ASN A 24 -43.22 -2.74 2.92
N LEU A 25 -42.80 -3.87 2.35
CA LEU A 25 -42.77 -4.07 0.88
C LEU A 25 -44.16 -4.48 0.38
N THR A 26 -45.12 -3.55 0.45
CA THR A 26 -46.56 -3.80 0.28
C THR A 26 -46.95 -4.45 -1.06
N ASN A 27 -46.20 -4.18 -2.13
CA ASN A 27 -46.41 -4.79 -3.45
C ASN A 27 -45.56 -6.05 -3.69
N ARG A 28 -44.88 -6.57 -2.66
CA ARG A 28 -43.86 -7.63 -2.76
C ARG A 28 -42.77 -7.33 -3.79
N VAL A 29 -42.42 -6.05 -3.91
CA VAL A 29 -41.31 -5.58 -4.75
C VAL A 29 -40.21 -5.08 -3.83
N ALA A 30 -39.01 -5.61 -3.99
CA ALA A 30 -37.86 -5.19 -3.23
C ALA A 30 -37.32 -3.85 -3.73
N ALA A 31 -36.72 -3.06 -2.84
CA ALA A 31 -36.10 -1.80 -3.18
C ALA A 31 -34.85 -2.01 -4.05
N GLN A 32 -34.64 -1.14 -5.04
CA GLN A 32 -33.40 -1.12 -5.83
C GLN A 32 -32.32 -0.25 -5.18
N THR A 33 -32.72 0.72 -4.37
CA THR A 33 -31.83 1.59 -3.58
C THR A 33 -32.39 1.72 -2.18
N ILE A 34 -31.54 1.58 -1.18
CA ILE A 34 -31.84 1.73 0.24
C ILE A 34 -31.04 2.94 0.75
N LEU A 35 -31.74 4.04 1.00
CA LEU A 35 -31.19 5.26 1.56
C LEU A 35 -31.38 5.28 3.08
N ASN A 36 -30.27 5.27 3.82
CA ASN A 36 -30.24 5.43 5.27
C ASN A 36 -29.76 6.86 5.56
N GLU A 37 -30.71 7.77 5.75
CA GLU A 37 -30.44 9.18 6.08
C GLU A 37 -30.55 9.42 7.58
N VAL A 38 -29.48 9.94 8.18
CA VAL A 38 -29.48 10.38 9.58
C VAL A 38 -29.95 11.84 9.64
N VAL A 39 -31.10 12.05 10.28
CA VAL A 39 -31.70 13.39 10.47
C VAL A 39 -31.38 14.02 11.82
N GLY A 40 -30.73 13.27 12.72
CA GLY A 40 -30.28 13.74 14.04
C GLY A 40 -28.85 14.30 14.02
N GLY A 41 -28.45 14.98 15.10
CA GLY A 41 -27.16 15.69 15.23
C GLY A 41 -25.91 14.84 15.45
N SER A 42 -26.02 13.51 15.48
CA SER A 42 -24.93 12.62 15.89
C SER A 42 -24.26 11.93 14.70
N PRO A 43 -22.92 11.78 14.70
CA PRO A 43 -22.21 11.06 13.66
C PRO A 43 -22.51 9.55 13.68
N SER A 44 -22.38 8.90 12.53
CA SER A 44 -22.54 7.45 12.39
C SER A 44 -21.24 6.71 12.68
N GLN A 45 -21.33 5.56 13.34
CA GLN A 45 -20.20 4.67 13.57
C GLN A 45 -20.50 3.28 13.00
N LEU A 46 -19.73 2.88 11.99
CA LEU A 46 -19.84 1.60 11.32
C LEU A 46 -18.69 0.70 11.80
N ARG A 47 -19.00 -0.26 12.69
CA ARG A 47 -18.02 -1.15 13.33
C ARG A 47 -18.18 -2.62 12.95
N GLY A 48 -18.67 -2.88 11.74
CA GLY A 48 -18.95 -4.22 11.25
C GLY A 48 -19.73 -4.22 9.94
N TYR A 49 -20.20 -5.40 9.54
CA TYR A 49 -20.85 -5.58 8.25
C TYR A 49 -22.32 -5.12 8.23
N THR A 50 -22.72 -4.53 7.11
CA THR A 50 -24.11 -4.24 6.75
C THR A 50 -24.55 -5.15 5.61
N GLU A 51 -25.61 -5.93 5.82
CA GLU A 51 -26.11 -6.88 4.84
C GLU A 51 -27.47 -6.45 4.29
N VAL A 52 -27.64 -6.50 2.97
CA VAL A 52 -28.98 -6.43 2.34
C VAL A 52 -29.56 -7.84 2.29
N ALA A 53 -30.63 -8.10 3.04
CA ALA A 53 -31.32 -9.39 2.98
C ALA A 53 -32.27 -9.45 1.79
N GLY A 54 -32.31 -10.56 1.06
CA GLY A 54 -33.20 -10.72 -0.10
C GLY A 54 -32.59 -10.16 -1.38
N GLN A 55 -33.38 -9.42 -2.16
CA GLN A 55 -32.89 -8.88 -3.44
C GLN A 55 -31.81 -7.83 -3.21
N SER A 56 -30.70 -7.95 -3.95
CA SER A 56 -29.59 -7.01 -3.88
C SER A 56 -30.03 -5.60 -4.27
N ALA A 57 -29.49 -4.60 -3.56
CA ALA A 57 -29.83 -3.19 -3.73
C ALA A 57 -28.62 -2.29 -3.48
N ARG A 58 -28.60 -1.11 -4.10
CA ARG A 58 -27.64 -0.04 -3.74
C ARG A 58 -27.88 0.39 -2.29
N VAL A 59 -26.81 0.56 -1.51
CA VAL A 59 -26.90 1.06 -0.13
C VAL A 59 -26.27 2.45 -0.04
N ILE A 60 -26.97 3.38 0.59
CA ILE A 60 -26.46 4.71 0.88
C ILE A 60 -26.57 4.95 2.39
N VAL A 61 -25.49 5.44 2.99
CA VAL A 61 -25.48 5.94 4.37
C VAL A 61 -25.13 7.42 4.30
N ALA A 62 -26.12 8.27 4.59
CA ALA A 62 -25.99 9.72 4.51
C ALA A 62 -26.06 10.33 5.93
N ASN A 63 -24.98 10.97 6.36
CA ASN A 63 -24.92 11.66 7.64
C ASN A 63 -24.03 12.91 7.57
N PRO A 64 -24.61 14.12 7.49
CA PRO A 64 -23.86 15.38 7.46
C PRO A 64 -22.95 15.63 8.68
N TYR A 65 -23.21 14.99 9.81
CA TYR A 65 -22.40 15.13 11.03
C TYR A 65 -21.15 14.24 11.03
N GLY A 66 -21.01 13.36 10.03
CA GLY A 66 -19.84 12.53 9.82
C GLY A 66 -20.12 11.03 9.93
N ILE A 67 -19.21 10.24 9.38
CA ILE A 67 -19.27 8.78 9.38
C ILE A 67 -17.88 8.24 9.74
N SER A 68 -17.77 7.36 10.72
CA SER A 68 -16.57 6.57 10.95
C SER A 68 -16.78 5.11 10.55
N CYS A 69 -15.77 4.51 9.93
CA CYS A 69 -15.71 3.10 9.57
C CYS A 69 -14.49 2.49 10.26
N ASN A 70 -14.72 1.43 11.04
CA ASN A 70 -13.67 0.64 11.67
C ASN A 70 -14.02 -0.85 11.52
N GLY A 71 -13.41 -1.51 10.54
CA GLY A 71 -13.76 -2.88 10.17
C GLY A 71 -15.15 -2.97 9.55
N CYS A 72 -15.62 -1.90 8.90
CA CYS A 72 -16.90 -1.94 8.23
C CYS A 72 -16.80 -2.66 6.88
N GLY A 73 -17.93 -3.23 6.46
CA GLY A 73 -18.05 -3.94 5.19
C GLY A 73 -19.50 -4.09 4.80
N PHE A 74 -19.76 -4.57 3.59
CA PHE A 74 -21.12 -4.66 3.07
C PHE A 74 -21.34 -6.00 2.38
N ILE A 75 -22.56 -6.54 2.49
CA ILE A 75 -22.93 -7.87 1.96
C ILE A 75 -24.15 -7.72 1.06
N ASN A 76 -24.13 -8.43 -0.08
CA ASN A 76 -25.23 -8.48 -1.04
C ASN A 76 -25.65 -7.10 -1.58
N THR A 77 -24.68 -6.22 -1.85
CA THR A 77 -24.93 -4.91 -2.45
C THR A 77 -23.91 -4.65 -3.56
N PRO A 78 -24.34 -4.21 -4.76
CA PRO A 78 -23.43 -3.96 -5.87
C PRO A 78 -22.76 -2.58 -5.74
N ARG A 79 -23.36 -1.67 -4.96
CA ARG A 79 -22.94 -0.28 -4.88
C ARG A 79 -23.22 0.29 -3.49
N VAL A 80 -22.19 0.87 -2.89
CA VAL A 80 -22.27 1.52 -1.58
C VAL A 80 -21.81 2.96 -1.70
N THR A 81 -22.57 3.89 -1.11
CA THR A 81 -22.18 5.29 -0.95
C THR A 81 -22.19 5.66 0.53
N LEU A 82 -21.03 6.00 1.09
CA LEU A 82 -20.91 6.71 2.37
C LEU A 82 -20.84 8.20 2.08
N THR A 83 -21.75 8.99 2.65
CA THR A 83 -21.77 10.43 2.35
C THR A 83 -22.10 11.31 3.55
N THR A 84 -21.45 12.46 3.62
CA THR A 84 -21.88 13.57 4.50
C THR A 84 -22.73 14.59 3.75
N GLY A 85 -23.00 14.35 2.46
CA GLY A 85 -23.92 15.14 1.69
C GLY A 85 -25.37 14.82 2.04
N LYS A 86 -26.20 15.85 2.08
CA LYS A 86 -27.65 15.70 2.14
C LYS A 86 -28.14 15.11 0.80
N PRO A 87 -28.87 13.99 0.79
CA PRO A 87 -29.47 13.46 -0.44
C PRO A 87 -30.56 14.42 -0.93
N VAL A 88 -30.55 14.74 -2.22
CA VAL A 88 -31.59 15.53 -2.88
C VAL A 88 -32.33 14.62 -3.85
N LEU A 89 -33.65 14.54 -3.67
CA LEU A 89 -34.55 13.77 -4.52
C LEU A 89 -35.24 14.71 -5.52
N ASP A 90 -35.38 14.24 -6.76
CA ASP A 90 -36.26 14.83 -7.77
C ASP A 90 -37.28 13.77 -8.21
N ASN A 91 -38.56 14.09 -8.12
CA ASN A 91 -39.67 13.16 -8.44
C ASN A 91 -39.52 11.75 -7.82
N GLY A 92 -39.01 11.68 -6.57
CA GLY A 92 -38.80 10.42 -5.85
C GLY A 92 -37.54 9.63 -6.26
N ARG A 93 -36.77 10.11 -7.24
CA ARG A 93 -35.47 9.57 -7.62
C ARG A 93 -34.35 10.36 -6.96
N LEU A 94 -33.30 9.69 -6.50
CA LEU A 94 -32.10 10.35 -6.02
C LEU A 94 -31.37 11.04 -7.18
N ASP A 95 -31.27 12.37 -7.11
CA ASP A 95 -30.63 13.21 -8.13
C ASP A 95 -29.16 13.46 -7.79
N ARG A 96 -28.88 13.94 -6.58
CA ARG A 96 -27.53 14.34 -6.14
C ARG A 96 -27.34 14.29 -4.64
N PHE A 97 -26.08 14.45 -4.23
CA PHE A 97 -25.67 14.69 -2.84
C PHE A 97 -25.17 16.13 -2.69
N GLN A 98 -25.73 16.86 -1.73
CA GLN A 98 -25.35 18.22 -1.38
C GLN A 98 -24.41 18.20 -0.17
N VAL A 99 -23.12 18.35 -0.43
CA VAL A 99 -22.07 18.31 0.58
C VAL A 99 -21.74 19.74 1.04
N ASP A 100 -22.03 20.04 2.31
CA ASP A 100 -21.69 21.32 2.95
C ASP A 100 -20.66 21.18 4.07
N GLN A 101 -20.63 20.03 4.75
CA GLN A 101 -19.83 19.78 5.96
C GLN A 101 -19.61 18.28 6.21
N GLY A 102 -18.98 17.97 7.34
CA GLY A 102 -18.77 16.62 7.83
C GLY A 102 -17.53 15.95 7.25
N SER A 103 -17.08 14.90 7.93
CA SER A 103 -15.97 14.07 7.46
C SER A 103 -16.30 12.59 7.48
N VAL A 104 -15.70 11.84 6.57
CA VAL A 104 -15.66 10.37 6.63
C VAL A 104 -14.28 9.93 7.12
N ALA A 105 -14.25 9.08 8.14
CA ALA A 105 -13.02 8.53 8.70
C ALA A 105 -12.98 7.01 8.50
N ILE A 106 -11.85 6.50 8.01
CA ILE A 106 -11.54 5.07 7.94
C ILE A 106 -10.42 4.80 8.92
N ASP A 107 -10.70 4.02 9.97
CA ASP A 107 -9.81 3.79 11.11
C ASP A 107 -9.74 2.29 11.46
N GLY A 108 -8.83 1.94 12.38
CA GLY A 108 -8.75 0.61 12.99
C GLY A 108 -8.59 -0.52 11.95
N ALA A 109 -9.56 -1.43 11.89
CA ALA A 109 -9.53 -2.58 10.98
C ALA A 109 -9.85 -2.22 9.50
N GLY A 110 -10.01 -0.94 9.18
CA GLY A 110 -10.16 -0.46 7.81
C GLY A 110 -11.54 -0.75 7.20
N LEU A 111 -11.57 -0.82 5.86
CA LEU A 111 -12.75 -1.07 5.04
C LEU A 111 -12.46 -2.20 4.06
N ASN A 112 -13.28 -3.26 4.10
CA ASN A 112 -13.28 -4.30 3.07
C ASN A 112 -14.55 -4.21 2.22
N ALA A 113 -14.37 -3.84 0.95
CA ALA A 113 -15.39 -3.73 -0.08
C ALA A 113 -15.00 -4.52 -1.35
N ASN A 114 -14.19 -5.57 -1.24
CA ASN A 114 -13.77 -6.40 -2.39
C ASN A 114 -14.92 -7.18 -3.03
N ASN A 115 -16.03 -7.34 -2.31
CA ASN A 115 -17.26 -7.98 -2.77
C ASN A 115 -18.32 -6.97 -3.24
N VAL A 116 -18.01 -5.67 -3.23
CA VAL A 116 -18.87 -4.59 -3.74
C VAL A 116 -18.29 -4.10 -5.05
N ASP A 117 -19.11 -3.99 -6.11
CA ASP A 117 -18.61 -3.59 -7.43
C ASP A 117 -18.15 -2.13 -7.45
N ARG A 118 -18.86 -1.23 -6.75
CA ARG A 118 -18.48 0.18 -6.61
C ARG A 118 -18.66 0.70 -5.19
N PHE A 119 -17.59 1.24 -4.62
CA PHE A 119 -17.61 1.89 -3.32
C PHE A 119 -17.29 3.38 -3.44
N GLU A 120 -18.15 4.21 -2.85
CA GLU A 120 -18.12 5.66 -2.99
C GLU A 120 -18.06 6.33 -1.62
N ILE A 121 -17.15 7.28 -1.46
CA ILE A 121 -17.10 8.19 -0.32
C ILE A 121 -17.31 9.61 -0.85
N ILE A 122 -18.38 10.28 -0.43
CA ILE A 122 -18.75 11.62 -0.88
C ILE A 122 -18.90 12.53 0.34
N THR A 123 -17.89 13.35 0.64
CA THR A 123 -17.78 14.02 1.94
C THR A 123 -17.14 15.40 1.81
N ARG A 124 -17.19 16.26 2.82
CA ARG A 124 -16.42 17.52 2.74
C ARG A 124 -14.93 17.25 2.90
N SER A 125 -14.55 16.41 3.87
CA SER A 125 -13.18 15.91 4.02
C SER A 125 -13.14 14.43 4.38
N ALA A 126 -12.01 13.77 4.11
CA ALA A 126 -11.79 12.37 4.43
C ALA A 126 -10.50 12.17 5.23
N LYS A 127 -10.54 11.31 6.25
CA LYS A 127 -9.37 10.83 6.99
C LYS A 127 -9.21 9.34 6.79
N ILE A 128 -8.08 8.91 6.26
CA ILE A 128 -7.82 7.51 5.93
C ILE A 128 -6.63 7.06 6.77
N ASN A 129 -6.91 6.45 7.91
CA ASN A 129 -5.92 5.99 8.88
C ASN A 129 -5.76 4.46 8.87
N ALA A 130 -6.55 3.77 8.06
CA ALA A 130 -6.51 2.34 7.87
C ALA A 130 -6.82 1.99 6.43
N GLU A 131 -6.51 0.74 6.06
CA GLU A 131 -6.59 0.26 4.70
C GLU A 131 -8.02 0.28 4.13
N ILE A 132 -8.14 0.65 2.85
CA ILE A 132 -9.33 0.45 2.04
C ILE A 132 -9.03 -0.59 0.97
N GLN A 133 -9.83 -1.66 0.94
CA GLN A 133 -9.84 -2.64 -0.14
C GLN A 133 -11.16 -2.55 -0.91
N ALA A 134 -11.13 -2.41 -2.23
CA ALA A 134 -12.34 -2.28 -3.05
C ALA A 134 -12.17 -2.82 -4.48
N ARG A 135 -13.26 -3.02 -5.23
CA ARG A 135 -13.16 -3.25 -6.68
C ARG A 135 -12.97 -1.94 -7.44
N ASN A 136 -13.90 -1.00 -7.25
CA ASN A 136 -13.81 0.34 -7.79
C ASN A 136 -14.03 1.35 -6.66
N LEU A 137 -13.01 2.13 -6.34
CA LEU A 137 -13.07 3.13 -5.29
C LEU A 137 -13.21 4.53 -5.90
N THR A 138 -14.20 5.29 -5.44
CA THR A 138 -14.31 6.72 -5.74
C THR A 138 -14.44 7.53 -4.46
N ILE A 139 -13.55 8.50 -4.25
CA ILE A 139 -13.62 9.45 -3.14
C ILE A 139 -13.75 10.86 -3.71
N ILE A 140 -14.82 11.56 -3.35
CA ILE A 140 -15.09 12.94 -3.75
C ILE A 140 -15.15 13.80 -2.49
N THR A 141 -14.30 14.81 -2.44
CA THR A 141 -14.13 15.71 -1.30
C THR A 141 -14.30 17.18 -1.66
N GLY A 142 -14.59 18.00 -0.66
CA GLY A 142 -14.93 19.42 -0.79
C GLY A 142 -16.43 19.70 -0.68
N ARG A 143 -16.79 20.99 -0.65
CA ARG A 143 -18.18 21.43 -0.73
C ARG A 143 -18.70 21.31 -2.16
N ASN A 144 -19.64 20.39 -2.40
CA ASN A 144 -20.03 19.95 -3.73
C ASN A 144 -21.54 19.69 -3.86
N ASP A 145 -22.06 19.89 -5.07
CA ASP A 145 -23.19 19.14 -5.59
C ASP A 145 -22.64 17.95 -6.41
N VAL A 146 -22.91 16.72 -5.97
CA VAL A 146 -22.41 15.50 -6.63
C VAL A 146 -23.56 14.71 -7.20
N ASN A 147 -23.64 14.58 -8.52
CA ASN A 147 -24.69 13.79 -9.17
C ASN A 147 -24.64 12.32 -8.69
N ALA A 148 -25.79 11.77 -8.32
CA ALA A 148 -25.88 10.50 -7.62
C ALA A 148 -25.52 9.28 -8.47
N ASP A 149 -25.47 9.40 -9.79
CA ASP A 149 -25.19 8.31 -10.72
C ASP A 149 -23.82 8.49 -11.41
N SER A 150 -23.62 9.60 -12.11
CA SER A 150 -22.37 9.91 -12.82
C SER A 150 -21.20 10.21 -11.89
N LEU A 151 -21.48 10.63 -10.65
CA LEU A 151 -20.50 11.17 -9.70
C LEU A 151 -19.77 12.42 -10.21
N ASN A 152 -20.35 13.13 -11.17
CA ASN A 152 -19.85 14.45 -11.55
C ASN A 152 -20.05 15.40 -10.36
N ALA A 153 -18.94 16.01 -9.92
CA ALA A 153 -18.91 16.94 -8.81
C ALA A 153 -18.83 18.37 -9.34
N THR A 154 -19.74 19.23 -8.86
CA THR A 154 -19.69 20.67 -9.10
C THR A 154 -19.41 21.35 -7.77
N ALA A 155 -18.30 22.08 -7.68
CA ALA A 155 -17.95 22.81 -6.48
C ALA A 155 -19.04 23.85 -6.17
N ARG A 156 -19.42 23.94 -4.89
CA ARG A 156 -20.35 24.98 -4.42
C ARG A 156 -19.56 26.24 -4.10
N ALA A 157 -20.21 27.39 -4.23
CA ALA A 157 -19.60 28.69 -3.91
C ALA A 157 -19.09 28.71 -2.46
N ASP A 158 -17.97 29.39 -2.26
CA ASP A 158 -17.42 29.66 -0.93
C ASP A 158 -18.48 30.40 -0.09
N ASP A 159 -18.85 29.82 1.05
CA ASP A 159 -19.84 30.38 1.97
C ASP A 159 -19.20 31.07 3.18
N GLY A 160 -17.87 31.19 3.19
CA GLY A 160 -17.10 31.75 4.31
C GLY A 160 -16.91 30.79 5.48
N SER A 161 -17.38 29.54 5.39
CA SER A 161 -17.11 28.53 6.42
C SER A 161 -15.63 28.15 6.46
N ALA A 162 -15.11 27.83 7.65
CA ALA A 162 -13.73 27.42 7.80
C ALA A 162 -13.42 26.20 6.92
N LYS A 163 -12.41 26.33 6.05
CA LYS A 163 -11.98 25.25 5.17
C LYS A 163 -11.30 24.14 5.96
N PRO A 164 -11.47 22.85 5.58
CA PRO A 164 -10.65 21.77 6.11
C PRO A 164 -9.16 22.03 5.86
N GLN A 165 -8.29 21.51 6.73
CA GLN A 165 -6.84 21.57 6.49
C GLN A 165 -6.45 20.77 5.23
N LEU A 166 -7.07 19.61 5.06
CA LEU A 166 -6.87 18.70 3.93
C LEU A 166 -8.23 18.15 3.49
N ALA A 167 -8.37 17.96 2.18
CA ALA A 167 -9.55 17.39 1.55
C ALA A 167 -9.54 15.87 1.74
N ILE A 168 -8.37 15.25 1.58
CA ILE A 168 -8.08 13.87 1.97
C ILE A 168 -6.78 13.89 2.76
N ASP A 169 -6.81 13.34 3.96
CA ASP A 169 -5.64 13.10 4.82
C ASP A 169 -5.49 11.60 5.04
N SER A 170 -4.65 10.97 4.22
CA SER A 170 -4.27 9.57 4.37
C SER A 170 -2.92 9.49 5.08
N SER A 171 -2.86 8.69 6.13
CA SER A 171 -1.61 8.33 6.83
C SER A 171 -0.89 7.20 6.09
N ALA A 172 0.34 6.87 6.51
CA ALA A 172 1.08 5.72 5.99
C ALA A 172 0.32 4.37 6.10
N PHE A 173 -0.67 4.28 7.00
CA PHE A 173 -1.53 3.10 7.19
C PHE A 173 -2.83 3.18 6.40
N GLY A 174 -3.13 4.35 5.84
CA GLY A 174 -4.31 4.64 5.03
C GLY A 174 -4.15 4.28 3.56
N GLY A 175 -3.58 3.11 3.28
CA GLY A 175 -3.41 2.63 1.90
C GLY A 175 -4.76 2.34 1.23
N MET A 176 -4.81 2.50 -0.09
CA MET A 176 -5.98 2.19 -0.90
C MET A 176 -5.60 1.20 -1.98
N TYR A 177 -6.26 0.04 -1.96
CA TYR A 177 -6.01 -1.08 -2.87
C TYR A 177 -7.32 -1.40 -3.59
N ALA A 178 -7.36 -1.13 -4.89
CA ALA A 178 -8.55 -1.41 -5.67
C ALA A 178 -8.26 -1.94 -7.07
N GLY A 179 -9.29 -2.35 -7.80
CA GLY A 179 -9.19 -2.56 -9.25
C GLY A 179 -8.93 -1.24 -9.97
N ALA A 180 -9.66 -0.18 -9.60
CA ALA A 180 -9.45 1.20 -10.06
C ALA A 180 -9.74 2.21 -8.94
N ILE A 181 -9.05 3.35 -8.95
CA ILE A 181 -9.16 4.40 -7.92
C ILE A 181 -9.43 5.75 -8.59
N LYS A 182 -10.43 6.48 -8.10
CA LYS A 182 -10.70 7.88 -8.47
C LYS A 182 -10.81 8.76 -7.24
N LEU A 183 -9.93 9.74 -7.09
CA LEU A 183 -9.96 10.72 -6.00
C LEU A 183 -10.14 12.12 -6.58
N VAL A 184 -11.14 12.86 -6.09
CA VAL A 184 -11.45 14.23 -6.54
C VAL A 184 -11.61 15.14 -5.33
N GLY A 185 -10.75 16.17 -5.20
CA GLY A 185 -10.86 17.21 -4.18
C GLY A 185 -11.10 18.57 -4.83
N THR A 186 -12.30 19.11 -4.64
CA THR A 186 -12.75 20.29 -5.42
C THR A 186 -12.59 21.63 -4.70
N GLU A 187 -12.40 21.63 -3.39
CA GLU A 187 -12.35 22.87 -2.59
C GLU A 187 -11.02 23.59 -2.83
N ALA A 188 -11.08 24.75 -3.50
CA ALA A 188 -9.91 25.47 -3.96
C ALA A 188 -8.93 25.81 -2.82
N GLY A 189 -7.67 25.45 -3.03
CA GLY A 189 -6.57 25.66 -2.08
C GLY A 189 -6.47 24.62 -0.97
N VAL A 190 -7.45 23.72 -0.82
CA VAL A 190 -7.40 22.64 0.18
C VAL A 190 -6.58 21.48 -0.39
N GLY A 191 -5.52 21.09 0.31
CA GLY A 191 -4.59 20.06 -0.16
C GLY A 191 -5.11 18.63 -0.03
N VAL A 192 -4.47 17.70 -0.73
CA VAL A 192 -4.66 16.26 -0.63
C VAL A 192 -3.33 15.63 -0.22
N LYS A 193 -3.32 14.86 0.85
CA LYS A 193 -2.14 14.17 1.38
C LYS A 193 -2.40 12.66 1.38
N LEU A 194 -1.60 11.93 0.61
CA LEU A 194 -1.72 10.49 0.42
C LEU A 194 -0.43 9.81 0.86
N ASP A 195 -0.20 9.71 2.18
CA ASP A 195 1.00 9.06 2.72
C ASP A 195 0.92 7.52 2.64
N GLY A 196 -0.29 6.97 2.51
CA GLY A 196 -0.52 5.54 2.30
C GLY A 196 -0.34 5.15 0.83
N ASN A 197 0.02 3.89 0.60
CA ASN A 197 0.20 3.36 -0.75
C ASN A 197 -1.12 3.37 -1.54
N LEU A 198 -1.07 3.74 -2.81
CA LEU A 198 -2.17 3.56 -3.75
C LEU A 198 -1.84 2.45 -4.75
N ALA A 199 -2.77 1.51 -4.93
CA ALA A 199 -2.60 0.42 -5.87
C ALA A 199 -3.89 0.15 -6.66
N ALA A 200 -3.79 0.21 -7.99
CA ALA A 200 -4.84 -0.21 -8.92
C ALA A 200 -4.44 -1.49 -9.66
N SER A 201 -5.12 -2.60 -9.41
CA SER A 201 -4.79 -3.94 -9.92
C SER A 201 -5.38 -4.30 -11.27
N GLY A 202 -6.46 -3.62 -11.68
CA GLY A 202 -7.18 -3.93 -12.91
C GLY A 202 -7.30 -2.76 -13.87
N GLY A 203 -6.96 -1.55 -13.44
CA GLY A 203 -7.20 -0.33 -14.21
C GLY A 203 -6.38 0.85 -13.70
N ASP A 204 -7.02 2.02 -13.75
CA ASP A 204 -6.35 3.30 -13.59
C ASP A 204 -6.43 3.86 -12.17
N ILE A 205 -5.51 4.77 -11.87
CA ILE A 205 -5.61 5.72 -10.76
C ILE A 205 -5.83 7.11 -11.35
N GLN A 206 -6.92 7.76 -10.97
CA GLN A 206 -7.22 9.15 -11.35
C GLN A 206 -7.24 10.03 -10.09
N LEU A 207 -6.39 11.05 -10.06
CA LEU A 207 -6.30 12.04 -8.98
C LEU A 207 -6.60 13.43 -9.55
N ASP A 208 -7.58 14.13 -8.98
CA ASP A 208 -7.92 15.50 -9.35
C ASP A 208 -8.01 16.34 -8.06
N ALA A 209 -7.08 17.28 -7.86
CA ALA A 209 -6.98 18.07 -6.64
C ALA A 209 -6.87 19.57 -6.95
N ASN A 210 -7.84 20.37 -6.52
CA ASN A 210 -7.81 21.83 -6.65
C ASN A 210 -6.84 22.52 -5.64
N GLY A 211 -5.88 21.76 -5.08
CA GLY A 211 -4.88 22.20 -4.12
C GLY A 211 -3.55 21.47 -4.31
N HIS A 212 -2.69 21.55 -3.31
CA HIS A 212 -1.42 20.81 -3.28
C HIS A 212 -1.69 19.31 -3.08
N LEU A 213 -1.08 18.47 -3.91
CA LEU A 213 -1.12 17.01 -3.80
C LEU A 213 0.24 16.49 -3.32
N SER A 214 0.26 15.79 -2.19
CA SER A 214 1.40 14.98 -1.76
C SER A 214 1.08 13.50 -1.97
N LEU A 215 1.98 12.79 -2.64
CA LEU A 215 1.77 11.41 -3.07
C LEU A 215 2.93 10.52 -2.60
N ALA A 216 2.62 9.52 -1.78
CA ALA A 216 3.55 8.43 -1.46
C ALA A 216 3.62 7.42 -2.62
N GLN A 217 3.82 6.13 -2.33
CA GLN A 217 3.94 5.13 -3.36
C GLN A 217 2.62 4.93 -4.11
N THR A 218 2.68 4.92 -5.44
CA THR A 218 1.50 4.76 -6.31
C THR A 218 1.80 3.78 -7.43
N SER A 219 0.92 2.80 -7.64
CA SER A 219 1.07 1.82 -8.71
C SER A 219 -0.25 1.50 -9.40
N ALA A 220 -0.26 1.46 -10.73
CA ALA A 220 -1.43 1.06 -11.50
C ALA A 220 -1.04 0.08 -12.62
N THR A 221 -1.89 -0.89 -12.92
CA THR A 221 -1.73 -1.71 -14.14
C THR A 221 -2.04 -0.90 -15.40
N GLY A 222 -3.05 -0.01 -15.32
CA GLY A 222 -3.43 0.90 -16.38
C GLY A 222 -2.64 2.20 -16.34
N ALA A 223 -3.31 3.33 -16.20
CA ALA A 223 -2.72 4.66 -16.15
C ALA A 223 -2.72 5.26 -14.74
N VAL A 224 -1.74 6.12 -14.44
CA VAL A 224 -1.82 7.11 -13.36
C VAL A 224 -2.04 8.47 -13.99
N ASN A 225 -3.22 9.04 -13.77
CA ASN A 225 -3.63 10.35 -14.29
C ASN A 225 -3.78 11.33 -13.13
N VAL A 226 -3.00 12.40 -13.12
CA VAL A 226 -2.99 13.40 -12.04
C VAL A 226 -3.27 14.79 -12.62
N LYS A 227 -4.23 15.49 -12.00
CA LYS A 227 -4.45 16.93 -12.15
C LYS A 227 -4.37 17.56 -10.76
N ALA A 228 -3.49 18.54 -10.59
CA ALA A 228 -3.38 19.22 -9.29
C ALA A 228 -3.02 20.71 -9.42
N ALA A 229 -3.21 21.50 -8.36
CA ALA A 229 -2.63 22.85 -8.33
C ALA A 229 -1.10 22.77 -8.26
N SER A 230 -0.55 21.84 -7.46
CA SER A 230 0.87 21.46 -7.44
C SER A 230 1.01 20.02 -6.95
N LEU A 231 2.15 19.37 -7.27
CA LEU A 231 2.43 17.99 -6.88
C LEU A 231 3.80 17.87 -6.20
N ASP A 232 3.85 17.13 -5.10
CA ASP A 232 5.05 16.52 -4.53
C ASP A 232 4.90 14.99 -4.54
N ALA A 233 5.54 14.32 -5.49
CA ALA A 233 5.61 12.87 -5.55
C ALA A 233 6.77 12.39 -4.68
N GLN A 234 6.46 12.10 -3.41
CA GLN A 234 7.40 11.71 -2.37
C GLN A 234 7.83 10.24 -2.47
N GLY A 235 6.89 9.38 -2.89
CA GLY A 235 7.14 7.96 -3.16
C GLY A 235 7.30 7.68 -4.65
N PRO A 236 7.59 6.42 -5.01
CA PRO A 236 7.76 6.07 -6.40
C PRO A 236 6.39 5.82 -7.05
N VAL A 237 6.28 6.17 -8.33
CA VAL A 237 5.07 6.02 -9.15
C VAL A 237 5.37 5.07 -10.31
N TYR A 238 4.53 4.06 -10.49
CA TYR A 238 4.60 3.14 -11.63
C TYR A 238 3.24 2.94 -12.29
N ALA A 239 3.20 2.94 -13.62
CA ALA A 239 1.99 2.61 -14.37
C ALA A 239 2.28 2.06 -15.77
N GLY A 240 1.25 1.61 -16.49
CA GLY A 240 1.32 1.47 -17.94
C GLY A 240 1.63 2.82 -18.61
N THR A 241 0.90 3.86 -18.22
CA THR A 241 1.19 5.26 -18.61
C THR A 241 1.08 6.20 -17.42
N VAL A 242 1.91 7.24 -17.36
CA VAL A 242 1.86 8.27 -16.31
C VAL A 242 1.59 9.62 -16.96
N ASN A 243 0.46 10.24 -16.66
CA ASN A 243 0.08 11.57 -17.13
C ASN A 243 -0.14 12.49 -15.94
N ILE A 244 0.71 13.50 -15.78
CA ILE A 244 0.64 14.44 -14.66
C ILE A 244 0.55 15.86 -15.20
N GLN A 245 -0.50 16.58 -14.82
CA GLN A 245 -0.70 17.98 -15.13
C GLN A 245 -0.83 18.79 -13.84
N THR A 246 0.00 19.81 -13.69
CA THR A 246 -0.04 20.74 -12.55
C THR A 246 -0.13 22.17 -13.02
N GLN A 247 -0.91 23.01 -12.32
CA GLN A 247 -0.98 24.44 -12.61
C GLN A 247 0.29 25.18 -12.17
N GLY A 248 0.92 24.71 -11.09
CA GLY A 248 2.15 25.24 -10.53
C GLY A 248 3.30 24.23 -10.61
N ASN A 249 4.00 24.03 -9.50
CA ASN A 249 5.18 23.19 -9.43
C ASN A 249 4.85 21.68 -9.40
N LEU A 250 5.75 20.89 -9.99
CA LEU A 250 5.79 19.44 -9.92
C LEU A 250 7.16 19.02 -9.40
N SER A 251 7.19 18.34 -8.25
CA SER A 251 8.41 17.73 -7.72
C SER A 251 8.30 16.22 -7.75
N ASN A 252 9.31 15.56 -8.32
CA ASN A 252 9.54 14.13 -8.20
C ASN A 252 10.70 13.88 -7.25
N GLN A 253 10.48 13.20 -6.12
CA GLN A 253 11.52 12.91 -5.14
C GLN A 253 12.22 11.57 -5.40
N GLN A 254 11.56 10.65 -6.10
CA GLN A 254 12.03 9.28 -6.32
C GLN A 254 11.89 8.86 -7.78
N THR A 255 11.29 7.70 -8.06
CA THR A 255 11.18 7.15 -9.41
C THR A 255 9.78 7.36 -9.95
N LEU A 256 9.64 8.04 -11.09
CA LEU A 256 8.46 7.99 -11.95
C LEU A 256 8.77 7.04 -13.10
N ALA A 257 8.10 5.89 -13.14
CA ALA A 257 8.31 4.88 -14.16
C ALA A 257 7.01 4.56 -14.90
N ALA A 258 7.12 4.27 -16.21
CA ALA A 258 6.00 3.78 -16.98
C ALA A 258 6.41 2.67 -17.96
N ARG A 259 5.49 1.76 -18.26
CA ARG A 259 5.68 0.77 -19.33
C ARG A 259 5.74 1.43 -20.70
N ASP A 260 4.81 2.33 -20.98
CA ASP A 260 4.58 2.86 -22.32
C ASP A 260 5.03 4.32 -22.43
N SER A 261 4.47 5.24 -21.63
CA SER A 261 4.86 6.64 -21.70
C SER A 261 4.68 7.42 -20.41
N ILE A 262 5.48 8.49 -20.28
CA ILE A 262 5.36 9.51 -19.24
C ILE A 262 5.12 10.87 -19.89
N THR A 263 4.05 11.54 -19.52
CA THR A 263 3.78 12.94 -19.87
C THR A 263 3.66 13.79 -18.61
N LEU A 264 4.62 14.70 -18.39
CA LEU A 264 4.59 15.65 -17.28
C LEU A 264 4.43 17.07 -17.80
N SER A 265 3.38 17.77 -17.34
CA SER A 265 3.11 19.17 -17.66
C SER A 265 3.00 19.98 -16.37
N ALA A 266 3.92 20.91 -16.15
CA ALA A 266 3.91 21.82 -15.02
C ALA A 266 3.75 23.26 -15.51
N GLY A 267 2.77 23.99 -14.98
CA GLY A 267 2.65 25.42 -15.23
C GLY A 267 3.74 26.26 -14.54
N GLY A 268 4.48 25.68 -13.59
CA GLY A 268 5.63 26.28 -12.91
C GLY A 268 6.94 25.52 -13.16
N VAL A 269 7.65 25.20 -12.07
CA VAL A 269 8.92 24.46 -12.11
C VAL A 269 8.65 22.95 -12.03
N LEU A 270 9.24 22.19 -12.95
CA LEU A 270 9.38 20.75 -12.83
C LEU A 270 10.75 20.40 -12.26
N THR A 271 10.77 19.86 -11.04
CA THR A 271 11.99 19.42 -10.35
C THR A 271 12.02 17.91 -10.32
N ASN A 272 13.01 17.31 -10.98
CA ASN A 272 13.31 15.90 -10.83
C ASN A 272 14.47 15.75 -9.84
N ASN A 273 14.23 15.13 -8.69
CA ASN A 273 15.24 14.77 -7.70
C ASN A 273 15.59 13.26 -7.72
N GLY A 274 14.95 12.47 -8.58
CA GLY A 274 15.22 11.05 -8.76
C GLY A 274 15.32 10.64 -10.23
N VAL A 275 14.52 9.66 -10.64
CA VAL A 275 14.54 9.10 -12.00
C VAL A 275 13.18 9.24 -12.65
N ILE A 276 13.16 9.65 -13.92
CA ILE A 276 11.98 9.60 -14.79
C ILE A 276 12.29 8.63 -15.92
N GLU A 277 11.50 7.58 -16.09
CA GLU A 277 11.81 6.54 -17.06
C GLU A 277 10.56 5.90 -17.69
N ALA A 278 10.50 5.90 -19.02
CA ALA A 278 9.50 5.12 -19.76
C ALA A 278 10.14 3.89 -20.41
N GLY A 279 9.32 2.89 -20.74
CA GLY A 279 9.77 1.64 -21.33
C GLY A 279 10.11 0.57 -20.30
N VAL A 280 9.56 0.63 -19.08
CA VAL A 280 9.81 -0.33 -18.00
C VAL A 280 8.66 -1.33 -17.92
N ASN A 281 8.92 -2.58 -18.28
CA ASN A 281 7.95 -3.65 -18.12
C ASN A 281 7.75 -4.00 -16.64
N ALA A 282 6.65 -4.70 -16.36
CA ALA A 282 6.32 -5.15 -15.02
C ALA A 282 7.38 -6.09 -14.40
N ASP A 283 8.10 -6.83 -15.23
CA ASP A 283 9.20 -7.71 -14.82
C ASP A 283 10.54 -6.98 -14.67
N THR A 284 10.53 -5.64 -14.79
CA THR A 284 11.69 -4.73 -14.77
C THR A 284 12.57 -4.77 -16.02
N SER A 285 12.23 -5.58 -17.03
CA SER A 285 12.89 -5.52 -18.33
C SER A 285 12.55 -4.22 -19.06
N ARG A 286 13.45 -3.78 -19.95
CA ARG A 286 13.21 -2.62 -20.82
C ARG A 286 12.47 -3.04 -22.08
N ASN A 287 11.56 -2.20 -22.56
CA ASN A 287 10.90 -2.34 -23.86
C ASN A 287 11.22 -1.15 -24.78
N ALA A 288 11.07 -1.33 -26.09
CA ALA A 288 11.44 -0.34 -27.11
C ALA A 288 10.41 0.79 -27.36
N ASN A 289 9.31 0.83 -26.60
CA ASN A 289 8.18 1.73 -26.86
C ASN A 289 8.08 2.91 -25.86
N GLY A 290 9.02 3.00 -24.92
CA GLY A 290 9.03 4.02 -23.87
C GLY A 290 9.28 5.43 -24.36
N ASP A 291 8.33 6.35 -24.17
CA ASP A 291 8.51 7.78 -24.47
C ASP A 291 8.30 8.69 -23.25
N VAL A 292 9.04 9.81 -23.18
CA VAL A 292 8.95 10.79 -22.10
C VAL A 292 8.78 12.19 -22.67
N SER A 293 7.67 12.84 -22.35
CA SER A 293 7.39 14.24 -22.69
C SER A 293 7.32 15.10 -21.42
N LEU A 294 8.22 16.09 -21.32
CA LEU A 294 8.29 17.02 -20.20
C LEU A 294 8.04 18.46 -20.69
N SER A 295 7.06 19.14 -20.11
CA SER A 295 6.76 20.54 -20.40
C SER A 295 6.66 21.32 -19.09
N ALA A 296 7.47 22.37 -18.94
CA ALA A 296 7.47 23.23 -17.77
C ALA A 296 7.95 24.64 -18.11
N GLN A 297 7.67 25.64 -17.27
CA GLN A 297 8.32 26.96 -17.41
C GLN A 297 9.82 26.84 -17.15
N ASN A 298 10.20 26.01 -16.16
CA ASN A 298 11.58 25.69 -15.86
C ASN A 298 11.69 24.19 -15.54
N LEU A 299 12.74 23.55 -16.04
CA LEU A 299 13.06 22.15 -15.77
C LEU A 299 14.36 22.08 -14.96
N ASN A 300 14.30 21.58 -13.73
CA ASN A 300 15.47 21.25 -12.93
C ASN A 300 15.69 19.74 -12.93
N ASN A 301 16.76 19.30 -13.60
CA ASN A 301 17.18 17.90 -13.68
C ASN A 301 18.69 17.74 -13.42
N THR A 302 19.30 18.67 -12.68
CA THR A 302 20.77 18.69 -12.51
C THR A 302 21.26 17.46 -11.76
N GLY A 303 22.10 16.65 -12.41
CA GLY A 303 22.66 15.43 -11.83
C GLY A 303 21.65 14.29 -11.68
N LYS A 304 20.53 14.35 -12.40
CA LYS A 304 19.42 13.39 -12.32
C LYS A 304 19.07 12.82 -13.69
N THR A 305 18.34 11.72 -13.71
CA THR A 305 18.20 10.88 -14.90
C THR A 305 16.79 10.94 -15.47
N VAL A 306 16.71 11.21 -16.77
CA VAL A 306 15.51 11.07 -17.59
C VAL A 306 15.84 10.08 -18.70
N VAL A 307 15.06 9.00 -18.80
CA VAL A 307 15.27 7.93 -19.78
C VAL A 307 14.00 7.76 -20.59
N ALA A 308 14.07 8.16 -21.85
CA ALA A 308 13.17 7.72 -22.89
C ALA A 308 13.88 6.65 -23.72
N ASN A 309 13.15 5.71 -24.31
CA ASN A 309 13.73 4.78 -25.25
C ASN A 309 13.55 5.35 -26.66
N PRO A 310 14.63 5.84 -27.31
CA PRO A 310 14.50 6.30 -28.68
C PRO A 310 14.19 5.10 -29.58
N ARG A 311 13.17 5.24 -30.41
CA ARG A 311 13.18 4.53 -31.70
C ARG A 311 14.40 5.05 -32.47
N PHE A 312 15.46 4.23 -32.52
CA PHE A 312 16.62 4.33 -33.42
C PHE A 312 17.32 5.71 -33.48
N LEU A 313 18.50 5.83 -32.87
CA LEU A 313 19.49 6.87 -33.21
C LEU A 313 20.54 6.24 -34.14
N PRO A 314 20.64 6.63 -35.42
CA PRO A 314 21.79 6.24 -36.25
C PRO A 314 23.06 6.92 -35.70
N CYS A 315 23.85 6.18 -34.92
CA CYS A 315 25.13 6.63 -34.38
C CYS A 315 26.25 6.45 -35.42
N GLY A 316 26.95 7.54 -35.78
CA GLY A 316 28.03 7.52 -36.79
C GLY A 316 29.45 7.27 -36.26
N ASP A 317 29.66 7.19 -34.94
CA ASP A 317 30.98 6.93 -34.35
C ASP A 317 30.95 6.20 -32.99
N ALA A 318 32.13 5.77 -32.55
CA ALA A 318 32.33 5.00 -31.33
C ALA A 318 32.08 5.80 -30.03
N SER A 319 32.11 7.14 -30.09
CA SER A 319 31.81 7.99 -28.93
C SER A 319 30.31 8.02 -28.63
N CYS A 320 29.47 7.89 -29.68
CA CYS A 320 28.02 7.76 -29.57
C CYS A 320 27.60 6.47 -28.83
N VAL A 321 28.29 5.34 -29.10
CA VAL A 321 28.06 4.04 -28.44
C VAL A 321 28.39 4.08 -26.94
N ALA A 322 29.41 4.84 -26.54
CA ALA A 322 29.84 4.94 -25.14
C ALA A 322 28.95 5.87 -24.28
N SER A 323 28.06 6.66 -24.89
CA SER A 323 27.25 7.67 -24.20
C SER A 323 25.93 7.17 -23.60
N GLY A 324 25.66 5.86 -23.62
CA GLY A 324 24.58 5.26 -22.84
C GLY A 324 23.24 5.07 -23.56
N ALA A 325 23.21 5.07 -24.90
CA ALA A 325 22.08 4.50 -25.61
C ALA A 325 22.04 2.98 -25.32
N GLY A 326 20.93 2.47 -24.78
CA GLY A 326 20.70 1.04 -24.57
C GLY A 326 20.65 0.28 -25.88
N ILE A 327 21.83 0.02 -26.47
CA ILE A 327 21.99 -0.69 -27.73
C ILE A 327 21.69 -2.17 -27.48
N ASP A 328 20.66 -2.71 -28.13
CA ASP A 328 20.39 -4.14 -28.13
C ASP A 328 21.41 -4.84 -29.03
N LEU A 329 22.46 -5.38 -28.41
CA LEU A 329 23.49 -6.14 -29.11
C LEU A 329 22.96 -7.45 -29.75
N LYS A 330 21.70 -7.84 -29.55
CA LYS A 330 21.09 -9.01 -30.20
C LYS A 330 20.27 -8.64 -31.43
N ASP A 331 20.03 -7.36 -31.68
CA ASP A 331 19.27 -6.89 -32.84
C ASP A 331 20.08 -7.10 -34.16
N PRO A 332 19.51 -7.75 -35.19
CA PRO A 332 20.19 -8.01 -36.45
C PRO A 332 20.65 -6.76 -37.21
N GLU A 333 19.97 -5.63 -37.10
CA GLU A 333 20.39 -4.37 -37.73
C GLU A 333 21.53 -3.69 -36.98
N THR A 334 21.51 -3.76 -35.65
CA THR A 334 22.61 -3.34 -34.77
C THR A 334 23.87 -4.15 -35.06
N GLN A 335 23.74 -5.47 -35.21
CA GLN A 335 24.84 -6.36 -35.60
C GLN A 335 25.38 -6.06 -37.01
N ARG A 336 24.50 -5.71 -37.96
CA ARG A 336 24.88 -5.25 -39.30
C ARG A 336 25.68 -3.95 -39.28
N TRP A 337 25.34 -3.01 -38.40
CA TRP A 337 26.06 -1.74 -38.26
C TRP A 337 27.41 -1.89 -37.54
N ILE A 338 27.47 -2.68 -36.46
CA ILE A 338 28.73 -2.99 -35.75
C ILE A 338 29.72 -3.71 -36.66
N SER A 339 29.24 -4.61 -37.53
CA SER A 339 30.08 -5.31 -38.50
C SER A 339 30.55 -4.42 -39.66
N ALA A 340 29.89 -3.29 -39.92
CA ALA A 340 30.30 -2.30 -40.90
C ALA A 340 31.32 -1.27 -40.34
N GLY A 341 31.34 -1.04 -39.02
CA GLY A 341 32.23 -0.10 -38.35
C GLY A 341 33.42 -0.76 -37.66
N ASN A 342 34.62 -0.57 -38.21
CA ASN A 342 35.96 -0.88 -37.67
C ASN A 342 36.02 -1.72 -36.36
N THR A 343 36.37 -3.00 -36.49
CA THR A 343 36.35 -4.06 -35.46
C THR A 343 37.13 -3.77 -34.17
N LYS A 344 37.95 -2.71 -34.14
CA LYS A 344 38.67 -2.26 -32.94
C LYS A 344 37.77 -1.51 -31.95
N ALA A 345 36.80 -0.73 -32.43
CA ALA A 345 35.89 0.04 -31.58
C ALA A 345 34.90 -0.86 -30.80
N ALA A 346 34.48 -1.97 -31.40
CA ALA A 346 33.61 -2.96 -30.76
C ALA A 346 34.28 -3.70 -29.58
N LYS A 347 35.60 -3.91 -29.65
CA LYS A 347 36.37 -4.56 -28.57
C LYS A 347 36.57 -3.65 -27.36
N ASP A 348 36.81 -2.36 -27.60
CA ASP A 348 37.00 -1.39 -26.53
C ASP A 348 35.68 -1.11 -25.77
N ALA A 349 34.53 -1.12 -26.45
CA ALA A 349 33.21 -0.99 -25.82
C ALA A 349 32.85 -2.16 -24.87
N LEU A 350 33.32 -3.38 -25.15
CA LEU A 350 33.14 -4.53 -24.25
C LEU A 350 33.97 -4.43 -22.95
N ALA A 351 35.06 -3.66 -22.97
CA ALA A 351 35.97 -3.55 -21.84
C ALA A 351 35.55 -2.51 -20.78
N VAL A 352 34.66 -1.56 -21.13
CA VAL A 352 34.18 -0.49 -20.23
C VAL A 352 32.87 -0.90 -19.51
N GLY A 353 32.63 -2.21 -19.36
CA GLY A 353 31.46 -2.78 -18.68
C GLY A 353 31.44 -2.55 -17.17
N SER A 354 31.58 -1.31 -16.72
CA SER A 354 31.21 -0.84 -15.39
C SER A 354 29.94 -0.01 -15.52
N LEU A 355 28.80 -0.69 -15.70
CA LEU A 355 27.49 -0.09 -15.51
C LEU A 355 27.36 0.26 -14.02
N VAL A 356 27.16 1.54 -13.71
CA VAL A 356 26.69 1.94 -12.39
C VAL A 356 25.33 1.27 -12.19
N PRO A 357 25.12 0.44 -11.15
CA PRO A 357 23.84 -0.19 -10.92
C PRO A 357 22.81 0.89 -10.59
N LEU A 358 21.82 1.09 -11.47
CA LEU A 358 20.62 1.83 -11.13
C LEU A 358 19.88 1.07 -10.03
N PRO A 359 19.33 1.74 -9.00
CA PRO A 359 18.62 1.10 -7.90
C PRO A 359 17.22 0.64 -8.35
N MET A 360 17.14 -0.35 -9.24
CA MET A 360 15.91 -0.83 -9.90
C MET A 360 15.32 -2.10 -9.27
N ALA A 361 15.84 -2.54 -8.12
CA ALA A 361 15.33 -3.72 -7.39
C ALA A 361 13.90 -3.56 -6.84
N TRP A 362 13.29 -2.37 -6.93
CA TRP A 362 12.01 -2.05 -6.31
C TRP A 362 10.79 -2.37 -7.21
N VAL A 363 10.87 -2.18 -8.53
CA VAL A 363 9.72 -2.37 -9.46
C VAL A 363 9.20 -3.81 -9.42
N GLY A 364 10.10 -4.80 -9.47
CA GLY A 364 9.74 -6.22 -9.37
C GLY A 364 9.24 -6.62 -7.97
N LYS A 365 9.71 -5.93 -6.92
CA LYS A 365 9.22 -6.12 -5.55
C LYS A 365 7.83 -5.52 -5.33
N VAL A 366 7.51 -4.37 -5.93
CA VAL A 366 6.20 -3.71 -5.82
C VAL A 366 5.13 -4.47 -6.60
N LEU A 367 5.43 -4.91 -7.81
CA LEU A 367 4.48 -5.71 -8.59
C LEU A 367 4.30 -7.12 -7.98
N GLY A 368 5.37 -7.70 -7.43
CA GLY A 368 5.32 -8.98 -6.71
C GLY A 368 4.59 -8.93 -5.37
N SER A 369 4.72 -7.85 -4.60
CA SER A 369 4.08 -7.69 -3.28
C SER A 369 2.61 -7.30 -3.36
N VAL A 370 2.21 -6.56 -4.40
CA VAL A 370 0.82 -6.09 -4.58
C VAL A 370 -0.05 -7.08 -5.36
N PHE A 371 0.48 -7.80 -6.36
CA PHE A 371 -0.38 -8.55 -7.31
C PHE A 371 -0.30 -10.08 -7.20
N GLY A 372 0.55 -10.63 -6.33
CA GLY A 372 0.66 -12.08 -6.16
C GLY A 372 1.36 -12.81 -7.32
N LYS A 373 1.96 -13.96 -7.00
CA LYS A 373 2.73 -14.80 -7.92
C LYS A 373 1.89 -15.22 -9.13
N GLY A 374 2.11 -14.56 -10.27
CA GLY A 374 1.49 -14.92 -11.55
C GLY A 374 2.42 -14.81 -12.76
N VAL A 375 3.65 -14.31 -12.62
CA VAL A 375 4.63 -14.30 -13.70
C VAL A 375 6.04 -14.39 -13.09
N ALA A 376 6.57 -15.61 -12.99
CA ALA A 376 8.00 -15.93 -13.01
C ALA A 376 8.22 -17.41 -12.63
N SER A 377 8.17 -18.30 -13.62
CA SER A 377 9.05 -19.47 -13.68
C SER A 377 8.83 -20.21 -15.00
N GLU A 378 9.42 -19.72 -16.09
CA GLU A 378 9.84 -20.52 -17.25
C GLU A 378 10.45 -19.58 -18.31
N ALA A 379 11.74 -19.25 -18.17
CA ALA A 379 12.61 -18.83 -19.27
C ALA A 379 14.06 -18.59 -18.78
N ILE A 380 14.66 -19.57 -18.09
CA ILE A 380 16.13 -19.71 -18.09
C ILE A 380 16.42 -21.20 -18.22
N GLY A 381 16.18 -21.72 -19.41
CA GLY A 381 16.41 -23.13 -19.73
C GLY A 381 16.35 -23.30 -21.24
N GLY A 382 17.51 -23.28 -21.89
CA GLY A 382 17.64 -23.58 -23.32
C GLY A 382 18.23 -22.43 -24.10
N GLY A 383 19.48 -22.57 -24.52
CA GLY A 383 20.11 -21.59 -25.42
C GLY A 383 21.62 -21.61 -25.55
N SER A 384 22.33 -22.68 -25.13
CA SER A 384 23.73 -22.88 -25.52
C SER A 384 23.84 -24.12 -26.40
N SER A 385 23.48 -23.96 -27.68
CA SER A 385 23.94 -24.85 -28.74
C SER A 385 23.93 -24.06 -30.05
N ALA A 386 25.01 -24.22 -30.82
CA ALA A 386 25.29 -23.61 -32.11
C ALA A 386 25.82 -22.17 -32.11
N VAL A 387 27.05 -21.97 -31.61
CA VAL A 387 28.15 -21.38 -32.42
C VAL A 387 29.48 -21.94 -31.89
N ALA A 388 29.88 -23.12 -32.38
CA ALA A 388 31.24 -23.63 -32.21
C ALA A 388 31.66 -24.32 -33.50
N LYS A 389 32.09 -23.54 -34.49
CA LYS A 389 33.03 -23.97 -35.52
C LYS A 389 33.87 -22.78 -35.96
N GLY A 390 35.14 -22.81 -35.55
CA GLY A 390 36.18 -21.92 -36.03
C GLY A 390 36.73 -21.00 -34.95
N LEU A 391 37.59 -21.54 -34.08
CA LEU A 391 38.91 -21.01 -33.72
C LEU A 391 39.48 -21.90 -32.59
N GLY A 392 40.75 -22.24 -32.75
CA GLY A 392 41.39 -23.39 -32.11
C GLY A 392 41.65 -23.31 -30.61
N GLU A 393 42.06 -24.46 -30.10
CA GLU A 393 42.48 -24.77 -28.74
C GLU A 393 43.42 -23.72 -28.13
N VAL A 394 43.09 -23.22 -26.94
CA VAL A 394 44.07 -22.94 -25.88
C VAL A 394 43.45 -23.33 -24.54
N GLY A 395 44.16 -24.18 -23.80
CA GLY A 395 43.66 -24.97 -22.69
C GLY A 395 43.43 -24.26 -21.36
N GLY A 396 42.64 -24.96 -20.53
CA GLY A 396 42.90 -25.20 -19.11
C GLY A 396 42.69 -24.04 -18.12
N ALA A 397 41.54 -24.03 -17.45
CA ALA A 397 41.48 -23.81 -16.01
C ALA A 397 40.16 -24.35 -15.43
N LYS A 398 40.29 -24.90 -14.22
CA LYS A 398 39.36 -25.75 -13.48
C LYS A 398 37.99 -25.11 -13.22
N GLY A 399 36.96 -25.96 -13.21
CA GLY A 399 35.62 -25.61 -12.78
C GLY A 399 35.59 -25.06 -11.36
N VAL A 400 34.81 -24.01 -11.18
CA VAL A 400 34.29 -23.55 -9.89
C VAL A 400 32.78 -23.77 -9.97
N GLY A 401 32.25 -24.50 -8.99
CA GLY A 401 30.88 -25.00 -8.97
C GLY A 401 29.83 -23.90 -9.17
N ALA A 402 28.71 -24.30 -9.76
CA ALA A 402 27.49 -23.51 -9.76
C ALA A 402 27.21 -23.06 -8.31
N VAL A 403 27.13 -21.74 -8.12
CA VAL A 403 26.65 -21.16 -6.88
C VAL A 403 25.13 -21.34 -6.91
N ASP A 404 24.63 -22.24 -6.08
CA ASP A 404 23.21 -22.33 -5.75
C ASP A 404 22.73 -20.95 -5.26
N VAL A 405 21.86 -20.32 -6.03
CA VAL A 405 21.18 -19.09 -5.64
C VAL A 405 20.10 -19.49 -4.61
N PRO A 406 20.20 -19.08 -3.33
CA PRO A 406 19.17 -19.41 -2.36
C PRO A 406 17.88 -18.66 -2.71
N ALA A 407 16.75 -19.35 -2.59
CA ALA A 407 15.42 -18.77 -2.76
C ALA A 407 15.27 -17.50 -1.89
N ILE A 408 14.84 -16.40 -2.52
CA ILE A 408 14.45 -15.15 -1.87
C ILE A 408 13.29 -15.47 -0.93
N SER A 409 13.45 -15.17 0.37
CA SER A 409 12.35 -15.24 1.34
C SER A 409 11.27 -14.23 0.93
N THR A 410 10.11 -14.71 0.51
CA THR A 410 8.95 -13.84 0.32
C THR A 410 8.27 -13.67 1.67
N LEU A 411 8.31 -12.46 2.25
CA LEU A 411 7.45 -12.13 3.39
C LEU A 411 6.00 -12.55 3.04
N PRO A 412 5.27 -13.21 3.96
CA PRO A 412 3.87 -13.55 3.75
C PRO A 412 3.06 -12.31 3.36
N LYS A 413 2.07 -12.46 2.47
CA LYS A 413 1.20 -11.33 2.05
C LYS A 413 0.49 -10.64 3.23
N SER A 414 0.31 -11.36 4.34
CA SER A 414 -0.29 -10.87 5.59
C SER A 414 0.73 -10.68 6.72
N PHE A 415 2.05 -10.59 6.42
CA PHE A 415 3.07 -10.46 7.45
C PHE A 415 2.81 -9.26 8.37
N ASN A 416 2.45 -8.11 7.79
CA ASN A 416 2.14 -6.90 8.55
C ASN A 416 0.88 -7.09 9.43
N GLU A 417 -0.16 -7.74 8.91
CA GLU A 417 -1.38 -8.05 9.67
C GLU A 417 -1.10 -9.04 10.81
N SER A 418 -0.27 -10.06 10.55
CA SER A 418 0.15 -11.05 11.55
C SER A 418 1.04 -10.42 12.63
N VAL A 419 1.92 -9.48 12.26
CA VAL A 419 2.80 -8.76 13.20
C VAL A 419 2.00 -7.77 14.03
N LEU A 420 1.13 -6.99 13.40
CA LEU A 420 0.25 -6.05 14.11
C LEU A 420 -0.67 -6.83 15.04
N GLY A 421 -1.33 -7.89 14.56
CA GLY A 421 -2.13 -8.80 15.36
C GLY A 421 -1.34 -9.41 16.51
N HIS A 422 -0.15 -9.96 16.28
CA HIS A 422 0.70 -10.51 17.33
C HIS A 422 1.12 -9.46 18.37
N ASN A 423 1.29 -8.21 17.97
CA ASN A 423 1.69 -7.13 18.85
C ASN A 423 0.51 -6.59 19.67
N THR A 424 -0.68 -6.45 19.09
CA THR A 424 -1.85 -5.81 19.74
C THR A 424 -2.85 -6.80 20.32
N GLN A 425 -2.80 -8.08 19.95
CA GLN A 425 -3.67 -9.10 20.54
C GLN A 425 -3.37 -9.29 22.03
N ILE A 426 -4.40 -9.66 22.78
CA ILE A 426 -4.24 -10.20 24.13
C ILE A 426 -3.31 -11.42 24.05
N GLY A 427 -2.29 -11.40 24.88
CA GLY A 427 -1.24 -12.39 24.93
C GLY A 427 -1.73 -13.72 25.51
N VAL A 428 -1.21 -14.80 24.94
CA VAL A 428 -1.60 -16.17 25.31
C VAL A 428 -0.60 -16.74 26.32
N ARG A 429 -1.12 -17.34 27.39
CA ARG A 429 -0.32 -18.01 28.43
C ARG A 429 0.45 -19.21 27.86
N ASN A 430 1.77 -19.16 27.92
CA ASN A 430 2.63 -20.31 27.65
C ASN A 430 3.00 -21.03 28.96
N SER A 431 2.15 -21.98 29.36
CA SER A 431 2.32 -22.75 30.60
C SER A 431 3.60 -23.58 30.64
N LYS A 432 4.24 -23.88 29.51
CA LYS A 432 5.51 -24.63 29.48
C LYS A 432 6.70 -23.69 29.74
N ALA A 433 6.81 -22.62 28.95
CA ALA A 433 7.91 -21.66 29.03
C ALA A 433 7.80 -20.69 30.23
N GLY A 434 6.60 -20.54 30.80
CA GLY A 434 6.38 -19.56 31.87
C GLY A 434 6.27 -18.12 31.39
N THR A 435 5.91 -17.93 30.11
CA THR A 435 5.84 -16.63 29.44
C THR A 435 4.44 -16.34 28.89
N ILE A 436 4.18 -15.09 28.51
CA ILE A 436 3.03 -14.64 27.73
C ILE A 436 3.50 -14.39 26.29
N SER A 437 2.85 -15.06 25.32
CA SER A 437 3.16 -14.99 23.89
C SER A 437 2.30 -13.92 23.22
N GLY A 438 2.82 -13.15 22.25
CA GLY A 438 2.10 -11.98 21.71
C GLY A 438 2.06 -10.80 22.70
N ALA A 439 1.17 -9.82 22.50
CA ALA A 439 1.00 -8.64 23.36
C ALA A 439 2.30 -7.85 23.57
N HIS A 440 2.84 -7.28 22.50
CA HIS A 440 3.94 -6.32 22.57
C HIS A 440 3.46 -4.88 22.73
N ASN A 441 2.16 -4.62 22.58
CA ASN A 441 1.49 -3.41 23.06
C ASN A 441 1.32 -3.50 24.59
N ASN A 442 1.63 -2.40 25.28
CA ASN A 442 1.58 -2.32 26.74
C ASN A 442 0.18 -2.57 27.32
N ASP A 443 -0.87 -2.03 26.71
CA ASP A 443 -2.25 -2.18 27.17
C ASP A 443 -2.69 -3.66 27.04
N ALA A 444 -2.42 -4.27 25.88
CA ALA A 444 -2.70 -5.69 25.65
C ALA A 444 -1.91 -6.60 26.61
N PHE A 445 -0.66 -6.26 26.93
CA PHE A 445 0.15 -7.04 27.86
C PHE A 445 -0.36 -6.95 29.30
N LEU A 446 -0.75 -5.76 29.77
CA LEU A 446 -1.29 -5.58 31.11
C LEU A 446 -2.65 -6.29 31.26
N GLU A 447 -3.49 -6.26 30.23
CA GLU A 447 -4.72 -7.06 30.19
C GLU A 447 -4.41 -8.56 30.26
N SER A 448 -3.37 -9.02 29.55
CA SER A 448 -2.92 -10.42 29.61
C SER A 448 -2.42 -10.82 31.01
N VAL A 449 -1.73 -9.90 31.69
CA VAL A 449 -1.28 -10.08 33.08
C VAL A 449 -2.48 -10.27 34.01
N GLU A 450 -3.51 -9.44 33.88
CA GLU A 450 -4.74 -9.55 34.66
C GLU A 450 -5.46 -10.87 34.38
N MET A 451 -5.69 -11.21 33.12
CA MET A 451 -6.38 -12.44 32.71
C MET A 451 -5.67 -13.71 33.16
N THR A 452 -4.33 -13.70 33.20
CA THR A 452 -3.54 -14.87 33.57
C THR A 452 -3.23 -14.95 35.06
N GLY A 453 -3.56 -13.91 35.84
CA GLY A 453 -3.16 -13.77 37.24
C GLY A 453 -1.64 -13.62 37.42
N ALA A 454 -0.95 -13.11 36.40
CA ALA A 454 0.48 -12.87 36.47
C ALA A 454 0.81 -11.76 37.47
N LYS A 455 1.96 -11.86 38.13
CA LYS A 455 2.47 -10.81 39.01
C LYS A 455 3.59 -10.05 38.33
N VAL A 456 3.40 -8.76 38.07
CA VAL A 456 4.48 -7.85 37.64
C VAL A 456 5.30 -7.47 38.87
N SER A 457 6.62 -7.68 38.81
CA SER A 457 7.55 -7.42 39.91
C SER A 457 8.42 -6.18 39.70
N ASN A 458 8.70 -5.81 38.45
CA ASN A 458 9.48 -4.63 38.12
C ASN A 458 9.08 -4.06 36.75
N LYS A 459 9.25 -2.75 36.57
CA LYS A 459 9.05 -2.02 35.31
C LYS A 459 10.27 -1.13 35.08
N ILE A 460 10.89 -1.26 33.91
CA ILE A 460 12.06 -0.48 33.52
C ILE A 460 11.75 0.31 32.25
N THR A 461 12.17 1.58 32.22
CA THR A 461 12.11 2.47 31.06
C THR A 461 13.50 3.05 30.80
N ASP A 462 13.78 3.46 29.56
CA ASP A 462 15.05 4.08 29.18
C ASP A 462 14.77 5.34 28.36
N VAL A 463 15.33 6.47 28.79
CA VAL A 463 15.12 7.78 28.14
C VAL A 463 15.60 7.79 26.69
N ARG A 464 16.53 6.90 26.32
CA ARG A 464 17.03 6.75 24.94
C ARG A 464 16.04 6.04 24.03
N PHE A 465 15.07 5.30 24.60
CA PHE A 465 14.03 4.59 23.87
C PHE A 465 12.64 5.00 24.40
N PRO A 466 12.20 6.25 24.14
CA PRO A 466 10.91 6.75 24.63
C PRO A 466 9.76 5.84 24.21
N GLY A 467 8.87 5.54 25.15
CA GLY A 467 7.70 4.70 24.89
C GLY A 467 7.96 3.20 24.95
N VAL A 468 9.20 2.72 25.14
CA VAL A 468 9.48 1.29 25.33
C VAL A 468 9.55 0.96 26.82
N VAL A 469 8.92 -0.13 27.22
CA VAL A 469 8.83 -0.58 28.61
C VAL A 469 9.20 -2.05 28.71
N GLU A 470 10.13 -2.38 29.60
CA GLU A 470 10.46 -3.76 29.93
C GLU A 470 9.87 -4.13 31.30
N TYR A 471 9.01 -5.16 31.30
CA TYR A 471 8.39 -5.70 32.50
C TYR A 471 9.10 -6.97 32.95
N SER A 472 9.37 -7.08 34.25
CA SER A 472 9.63 -8.36 34.91
C SER A 472 8.33 -8.88 35.51
N TYR A 473 7.95 -10.12 35.18
CA TYR A 473 6.71 -10.72 35.66
C TYR A 473 6.86 -12.22 35.95
N GLN A 474 5.95 -12.77 36.72
CA GLN A 474 5.87 -14.20 37.00
C GLN A 474 4.46 -14.71 36.74
N LEU A 475 4.35 -15.79 35.96
CA LEU A 475 3.08 -16.52 35.82
C LEU A 475 2.83 -17.41 37.05
N PRO A 476 1.58 -17.51 37.51
CA PRO A 476 1.24 -18.49 38.55
C PRO A 476 1.44 -19.91 38.02
N ARG A 477 1.64 -20.88 38.91
CA ARG A 477 1.65 -22.30 38.53
C ARG A 477 0.20 -22.78 38.30
N ALA A 478 -0.01 -23.58 37.28
CA ALA A 478 -1.29 -24.23 37.01
C ALA A 478 -1.11 -25.74 36.80
N ASN A 479 -2.13 -26.53 37.14
CA ASN A 479 -2.16 -27.96 36.86
C ASN A 479 -2.50 -28.24 35.37
N THR A 480 -2.59 -29.52 35.01
CA THR A 480 -2.92 -29.98 33.65
C THR A 480 -4.32 -29.57 33.18
N LYS A 481 -5.22 -29.17 34.09
CA LYS A 481 -6.56 -28.65 33.77
C LYS A 481 -6.59 -27.11 33.66
N GLY A 482 -5.46 -26.44 33.88
CA GLY A 482 -5.36 -24.97 33.84
C GLY A 482 -5.70 -24.28 35.17
N GLU A 483 -6.03 -25.03 36.22
CA GLU A 483 -6.39 -24.50 37.54
C GLU A 483 -5.13 -24.07 38.28
N LEU A 484 -5.18 -22.91 38.97
CA LEU A 484 -4.04 -22.37 39.70
C LEU A 484 -3.74 -23.21 40.96
N ILE A 485 -2.51 -23.68 41.12
CA ILE A 485 -2.10 -24.61 42.21
C ILE A 485 -1.18 -23.97 43.26
N GLY A 486 -1.13 -22.64 43.30
CA GLY A 486 -0.28 -21.88 44.24
C GLY A 486 1.19 -21.79 43.80
N GLY A 487 1.83 -20.69 44.20
CA GLY A 487 3.21 -20.36 43.82
C GLY A 487 3.35 -19.84 42.38
N TYR A 488 4.54 -19.33 42.07
CA TYR A 488 4.86 -18.70 40.79
C TYR A 488 5.96 -19.47 40.04
N LYS A 489 6.02 -19.25 38.73
CA LYS A 489 7.13 -19.66 37.88
C LYS A 489 8.30 -18.67 38.02
N PRO A 490 9.51 -19.04 37.52
CA PRO A 490 10.64 -18.10 37.46
C PRO A 490 10.26 -16.78 36.78
N ILE A 491 10.97 -15.71 37.15
CA ILE A 491 10.78 -14.39 36.56
C ILE A 491 11.07 -14.46 35.06
N SER A 492 10.15 -13.90 34.27
CA SER A 492 10.29 -13.68 32.83
C SER A 492 10.27 -12.19 32.53
N THR A 493 10.89 -11.81 31.42
CA THR A 493 10.85 -10.43 30.93
C THR A 493 9.95 -10.30 29.70
N LYS A 494 9.33 -9.14 29.55
CA LYS A 494 8.58 -8.77 28.34
C LYS A 494 8.87 -7.31 28.01
N THR A 495 9.35 -7.08 26.80
CA THR A 495 9.44 -5.73 26.24
C THR A 495 8.18 -5.40 25.48
N THR A 496 7.62 -4.25 25.79
CA THR A 496 6.40 -3.70 25.20
C THR A 496 6.62 -2.25 24.79
N TYR A 497 5.69 -1.69 24.02
CA TYR A 497 5.63 -0.27 23.74
C TYR A 497 4.32 0.32 24.25
N ASP A 498 4.38 1.57 24.71
CA ASP A 498 3.23 2.36 25.11
C ASP A 498 2.58 3.00 23.87
N PRO A 499 1.35 2.61 23.48
CA PRO A 499 0.69 3.13 22.29
C PRO A 499 0.46 4.65 22.31
N LYS A 500 0.48 5.28 23.50
CA LYS A 500 0.33 6.74 23.65
C LYS A 500 1.59 7.50 23.26
N VAL A 501 2.75 6.86 23.30
CA VAL A 501 4.06 7.44 22.95
C VAL A 501 4.56 6.90 21.60
N LEU A 502 4.35 5.60 21.36
CA LEU A 502 4.66 4.89 20.13
C LEU A 502 3.38 4.24 19.59
N PRO A 503 2.64 4.89 18.68
CA PRO A 503 1.41 4.32 18.13
C PRO A 503 1.63 2.92 17.54
N ASP A 504 0.65 2.02 17.68
CA ASP A 504 0.69 0.63 17.18
C ASP A 504 1.16 0.56 15.72
N SER A 505 0.66 1.50 14.94
CA SER A 505 0.94 1.63 13.53
C SER A 505 2.42 1.95 13.28
N LYS A 506 2.99 2.93 14.00
CA LYS A 506 4.42 3.26 13.94
C LYS A 506 5.31 2.06 14.28
N VAL A 507 4.93 1.27 15.30
CA VAL A 507 5.70 0.08 15.68
C VAL A 507 5.59 -1.03 14.64
N ALA A 508 4.41 -1.21 14.01
CA ALA A 508 4.23 -2.15 12.92
C ALA A 508 5.07 -1.77 11.68
N ASP A 509 5.08 -0.49 11.28
CA ASP A 509 5.95 -0.02 10.18
C ASP A 509 7.43 -0.30 10.47
N MET A 510 7.93 0.11 11.63
CA MET A 510 9.32 -0.12 12.02
C MET A 510 9.64 -1.62 12.08
N SER A 511 8.69 -2.43 12.54
CA SER A 511 8.81 -3.89 12.60
C SER A 511 8.91 -4.53 11.21
N SER A 512 8.12 -4.06 10.24
CA SER A 512 8.16 -4.52 8.85
C SER A 512 9.46 -4.11 8.16
N ARG A 513 9.90 -2.86 8.35
CA ARG A 513 11.22 -2.40 7.87
C ARG A 513 12.36 -3.19 8.50
N ALA A 514 12.27 -3.50 9.78
CA ALA A 514 13.24 -4.35 10.47
C ALA A 514 13.29 -5.77 9.86
N ALA A 515 12.13 -6.35 9.53
CA ALA A 515 12.05 -7.64 8.86
C ALA A 515 12.75 -7.62 7.50
N VAL A 516 12.46 -6.61 6.66
CA VAL A 516 13.11 -6.46 5.35
C VAL A 516 14.64 -6.31 5.49
N GLN A 517 15.11 -5.51 6.45
CA GLN A 517 16.55 -5.36 6.70
C GLN A 517 17.20 -6.65 7.25
N ALA A 518 16.49 -7.43 8.06
CA ALA A 518 16.97 -8.71 8.57
C ALA A 518 17.21 -9.75 7.47
N GLU A 519 16.49 -9.66 6.34
CA GLU A 519 16.73 -10.56 5.19
C GLU A 519 18.18 -10.51 4.73
N THR A 520 18.78 -9.32 4.65
CA THR A 520 20.19 -9.17 4.28
C THR A 520 21.10 -9.89 5.29
N VAL A 521 20.85 -9.71 6.59
CA VAL A 521 21.63 -10.36 7.67
C VAL A 521 21.53 -11.89 7.59
N PHE A 522 20.32 -12.39 7.34
CA PHE A 522 20.01 -13.81 7.24
C PHE A 522 20.52 -14.50 5.97
N ASN A 523 20.60 -13.76 4.86
CA ASN A 523 21.17 -14.23 3.61
C ASN A 523 22.70 -14.33 3.69
N THR A 524 23.35 -13.35 4.32
CA THR A 524 24.80 -13.37 4.55
C THR A 524 25.20 -14.39 5.61
N ASN A 525 24.30 -14.75 6.52
CA ASN A 525 24.54 -15.74 7.57
C ASN A 525 23.43 -16.81 7.61
N PRO A 526 23.48 -17.82 6.73
CA PRO A 526 22.42 -18.83 6.60
C PRO A 526 22.16 -19.67 7.85
N ALA A 527 23.09 -19.70 8.82
CA ALA A 527 22.91 -20.37 10.10
C ALA A 527 22.15 -19.52 11.15
N LEU A 528 22.12 -18.19 11.00
CA LEU A 528 21.40 -17.32 11.93
C LEU A 528 19.90 -17.53 11.80
N ARG A 529 19.22 -17.60 12.95
CA ARG A 529 17.76 -17.76 13.04
C ARG A 529 17.07 -16.54 13.63
N GLU A 530 17.86 -15.67 14.26
CA GLU A 530 17.40 -14.41 14.81
C GLU A 530 18.41 -13.31 14.51
N ALA A 531 17.92 -12.08 14.34
CA ALA A 531 18.73 -10.90 14.10
C ALA A 531 18.15 -9.71 14.88
N SER A 532 19.04 -8.88 15.44
CA SER A 532 18.65 -7.62 16.05
C SER A 532 18.86 -6.50 15.02
N ILE A 533 17.80 -5.79 14.69
CA ILE A 533 17.78 -4.74 13.67
C ILE A 533 17.37 -3.42 14.31
N GLN A 534 18.09 -2.35 13.99
CA GLN A 534 17.76 -1.03 14.47
C GLN A 534 17.00 -0.24 13.40
N VAL A 535 15.80 0.25 13.74
CA VAL A 535 14.96 1.09 12.88
C VAL A 535 14.52 2.31 13.67
N ASP A 536 14.78 3.49 13.11
CA ASP A 536 14.45 4.80 13.71
C ASP A 536 14.90 4.95 15.18
N GLY A 537 16.06 4.36 15.50
CA GLY A 537 16.63 4.39 16.86
C GLY A 537 16.12 3.29 17.79
N TYR A 538 15.09 2.53 17.43
CA TYR A 538 14.55 1.41 18.21
C TYR A 538 15.08 0.06 17.74
N TYR A 539 15.16 -0.91 18.64
CA TYR A 539 15.63 -2.26 18.32
C TYR A 539 14.46 -3.22 18.09
N PHE A 540 14.59 -4.07 17.09
CA PHE A 540 13.65 -5.14 16.78
C PHE A 540 14.38 -6.48 16.78
N GLN A 541 13.79 -7.47 17.43
CA GLN A 541 14.23 -8.85 17.29
C GLN A 541 13.41 -9.49 16.18
N VAL A 542 14.09 -9.92 15.11
CA VAL A 542 13.48 -10.57 13.96
C VAL A 542 13.86 -12.03 13.97
N THR A 543 12.90 -12.94 13.75
CA THR A 543 13.14 -14.38 13.69
C THR A 543 12.65 -14.97 12.38
N ARG A 544 13.31 -16.03 11.90
CA ARG A 544 12.91 -16.77 10.70
C ARG A 544 12.74 -18.25 10.95
N ASN A 545 11.88 -18.88 10.14
CA ASN A 545 11.66 -20.31 10.15
C ASN A 545 12.94 -21.06 9.72
N SER A 546 13.31 -22.08 10.47
CA SER A 546 14.52 -22.86 10.21
C SER A 546 14.46 -23.74 8.95
N LYS A 547 13.25 -24.05 8.46
CA LYS A 547 13.00 -24.90 7.30
C LYS A 547 12.67 -24.09 6.04
N THR A 548 11.79 -23.09 6.15
CA THR A 548 11.33 -22.32 4.99
C THR A 548 12.18 -21.08 4.72
N GLY A 549 12.97 -20.62 5.69
CA GLY A 549 13.76 -19.38 5.59
C GLY A 549 12.92 -18.11 5.68
N GLU A 550 11.59 -18.22 5.72
CA GLU A 550 10.66 -17.09 5.82
C GLU A 550 10.75 -16.44 7.20
N ILE A 551 10.65 -15.12 7.23
CA ILE A 551 10.57 -14.36 8.48
C ILE A 551 9.24 -14.69 9.15
N THR A 552 9.31 -15.10 10.41
CA THR A 552 8.16 -15.55 11.20
C THR A 552 7.69 -14.50 12.19
N ASN A 553 8.58 -13.65 12.70
CA ASN A 553 8.24 -12.59 13.65
C ASN A 553 9.20 -11.41 13.52
N SER A 554 8.70 -10.23 13.89
CA SER A 554 9.50 -9.04 14.17
C SER A 554 8.81 -8.31 15.31
N PHE A 555 9.51 -8.04 16.41
CA PHE A 555 8.92 -7.36 17.56
C PHE A 555 9.93 -6.43 18.23
N ILE A 556 9.43 -5.33 18.78
CA ILE A 556 10.25 -4.33 19.45
C ILE A 556 10.90 -4.91 20.71
N THR A 557 12.15 -4.54 20.94
CA THR A 557 12.95 -4.97 22.07
C THR A 557 13.83 -3.83 22.61
N MET A 558 14.42 -4.04 23.78
CA MET A 558 15.50 -3.21 24.29
C MET A 558 16.83 -3.96 24.10
N PRO A 559 17.93 -3.27 23.77
CA PRO A 559 19.23 -3.92 23.70
C PRO A 559 19.66 -4.42 25.09
N PRO A 560 20.48 -5.48 25.17
CA PRO A 560 21.04 -5.94 26.44
C PRO A 560 21.77 -4.79 27.14
N ARG A 561 21.42 -4.53 28.40
CA ARG A 561 22.15 -3.55 29.22
C ARG A 561 23.55 -4.10 29.46
N ARG A 562 24.58 -3.38 29.00
CA ARG A 562 25.95 -3.63 29.46
C ARG A 562 26.01 -3.16 30.91
N ASN A 563 26.34 -4.07 31.82
CA ASN A 563 26.60 -3.75 33.23
C ASN A 563 27.76 -2.77 33.38
#